data_AF-A0A7Z9S3J5-F1
#
_entry.id   AF-A0A7Z9S3J5-F1
#
_cell.length_a   1.000
_cell.length_b   1.000
_cell.length_c   1.000
_cell.angle_alpha   90.00
_cell.angle_beta   90.00
_cell.angle_gamma   90.00
#
_symmetry.space_group_name_H-M   'P 1'
#
loop_
_entity.id
_entity.type
_entity.pdbx_description
1 polymer ?
#
loop_
_entity_poly.entity_id
_entity_poly.type
_entity_poly.pdbx_seq_one_letter_code
_entity_poly.pdbx_strand_id
1 'polypeptide(L)'
;MTWSTLRHFLAVTGLAMAVIYASAVGLTGSMVLDAPAAAQSKGAVPGNFSGNISDAELWRAVRKGIKGRSSVKDPMAATLVQSEGDSWRAFKNGPLAQFGGWSLAAILVILVIFRLVRGQIKIESGLSGQTVERFNAVERATHWLTASSFVVLALSGLNVMYGKYVLLPILGPGAFASLTYYGKLAHNYLGFAQRLALLARHQVGQVVGESLAGL
;
A
#
# COMPACT_ATOMS: atom_id res chain seq x y z
N MET A 1 7.40 13.95 -34.42
CA MET A 1 8.19 14.25 -33.20
C MET A 1 9.37 15.12 -33.62
N THR A 2 9.47 16.36 -33.15
CA THR A 2 10.53 17.28 -33.59
C THR A 2 11.83 17.01 -32.84
N TRP A 3 12.97 17.29 -33.46
CA TRP A 3 14.30 17.09 -32.87
C TRP A 3 14.46 17.75 -31.49
N SER A 4 13.79 18.89 -31.27
CA SER A 4 13.73 19.54 -29.97
C SER A 4 12.96 18.71 -28.93
N THR A 5 11.80 18.13 -29.27
CA THR A 5 11.03 17.29 -28.34
C THR A 5 11.77 16.01 -27.93
N LEU A 6 12.54 15.40 -28.84
CA LEU A 6 13.37 14.22 -28.53
C LEU A 6 14.53 14.58 -27.58
N ARG A 7 15.21 15.71 -27.81
CA ARG A 7 16.30 16.17 -26.94
C ARG A 7 15.82 16.51 -25.53
N HIS A 8 14.65 17.15 -25.40
CA HIS A 8 14.06 17.43 -24.09
C HIS A 8 13.64 16.14 -23.39
N PHE A 9 13.04 15.19 -24.11
CA PHE A 9 12.67 13.90 -23.54
C PHE A 9 13.87 13.10 -23.04
N LEU A 10 14.97 13.04 -23.82
CA LEU A 10 16.21 12.37 -23.44
C LEU A 10 16.92 13.09 -22.27
N ALA A 11 16.91 14.42 -22.25
CA ALA A 11 17.49 15.19 -21.14
C ALA A 11 16.71 14.99 -19.83
N VAL A 12 15.38 14.98 -19.90
CA VAL A 12 14.51 14.77 -18.72
C VAL A 12 14.63 13.33 -18.19
N THR A 13 14.66 12.33 -19.07
CA THR A 13 14.84 10.92 -18.67
C THR A 13 16.24 10.66 -18.12
N GLY A 14 17.29 11.24 -18.71
CA GLY A 14 18.66 11.18 -18.18
C GLY A 14 18.80 11.81 -16.79
N LEU A 15 18.19 12.98 -16.59
CA LEU A 15 18.17 13.66 -15.28
C LEU A 15 17.41 12.83 -14.23
N ALA A 16 16.28 12.25 -14.60
CA ALA A 16 15.50 11.40 -13.70
C ALA A 16 16.30 10.15 -13.26
N MET A 17 17.00 9.50 -14.20
CA MET A 17 17.87 8.34 -13.89
C MET A 17 19.04 8.72 -12.97
N ALA A 18 19.65 9.89 -13.17
CA ALA A 18 20.73 10.37 -12.31
C ALA A 18 20.26 10.69 -10.88
N VAL A 19 19.07 11.28 -10.74
CA VAL A 19 18.46 11.56 -9.42
C VAL A 19 18.10 10.26 -8.70
N ILE A 20 17.55 9.27 -9.42
CA ILE A 20 17.26 7.95 -8.86
C ILE A 20 18.55 7.28 -8.37
N TYR A 21 19.60 7.29 -9.17
CA TYR A 21 20.90 6.72 -8.78
C TYR A 21 21.52 7.44 -7.56
N ALA A 22 21.52 8.77 -7.54
CA ALA A 22 22.02 9.56 -6.41
C ALA A 22 21.22 9.31 -5.11
N SER A 23 19.90 9.14 -5.21
CA SER A 23 19.06 8.81 -4.06
C SER A 23 19.33 7.40 -3.51
N ALA A 24 19.60 6.44 -4.38
CA ALA A 24 19.98 5.07 -3.99
C ALA A 24 21.35 5.04 -3.31
N VAL A 25 22.33 5.81 -3.81
CA VAL A 25 23.65 5.95 -3.17
C VAL A 25 23.54 6.65 -1.81
N GLY A 26 22.71 7.70 -1.67
CA GLY A 26 22.48 8.39 -0.41
C GLY A 26 21.82 7.52 0.66
N LEU A 27 20.95 6.58 0.26
CA LEU A 27 20.28 5.65 1.16
C LEU A 27 21.17 4.46 1.58
N THR A 28 22.12 4.06 0.74
CA THR A 28 22.98 2.88 0.96
C THR A 28 24.41 3.21 1.38
N GLY A 29 24.83 4.48 1.27
CA GLY A 29 26.17 4.95 1.61
C GLY A 29 27.29 4.41 0.71
N SER A 30 26.97 3.73 -0.41
CA SER A 30 27.94 3.04 -1.26
C SER A 30 27.81 3.48 -2.72
N MET A 31 28.93 3.82 -3.35
CA MET A 31 29.00 4.19 -4.79
C MET A 31 28.95 2.97 -5.73
N VAL A 32 28.97 1.76 -5.17
CA VAL A 32 28.98 0.49 -5.88
C VAL A 32 27.78 -0.32 -5.39
N LEU A 33 26.94 -0.76 -6.33
CA LEU A 33 25.87 -1.72 -6.05
C LEU A 33 26.51 -3.09 -5.84
N ASP A 34 26.48 -3.55 -4.59
CA ASP A 34 26.73 -4.94 -4.16
C ASP A 34 28.19 -5.42 -4.26
N ALA A 35 28.94 -5.25 -3.16
CA ALA A 35 30.18 -5.97 -2.92
C ALA A 35 29.93 -7.05 -1.85
N PRO A 36 30.09 -8.36 -2.15
CA PRO A 36 29.94 -9.39 -1.15
C PRO A 36 31.06 -9.26 -0.11
N ALA A 37 30.70 -9.08 1.15
CA ALA A 37 31.66 -9.13 2.25
C ALA A 37 32.23 -10.56 2.37
N ALA A 38 33.53 -10.72 2.19
CA ALA A 38 34.22 -11.99 2.40
C ALA A 38 34.29 -12.30 3.91
N ALA A 39 33.39 -13.14 4.40
CA ALA A 39 33.45 -13.66 5.76
C ALA A 39 34.50 -14.81 5.84
N GLN A 40 35.44 -14.70 6.79
CA GLN A 40 36.41 -15.75 7.10
C GLN A 40 35.69 -17.04 7.55
N SER A 41 35.76 -18.09 6.74
CA SER A 41 35.41 -19.46 7.13
C SER A 41 36.68 -20.29 7.14
N LYS A 42 37.18 -20.62 8.33
CA LYS A 42 38.04 -21.79 8.61
C LYS A 42 38.25 -21.92 10.12
N GLY A 43 37.21 -22.39 10.80
CA GLY A 43 37.27 -22.83 12.20
C GLY A 43 37.45 -24.34 12.27
N ALA A 44 38.68 -24.83 12.10
CA ALA A 44 39.01 -26.24 12.33
C ALA A 44 40.04 -26.32 13.45
N VAL A 45 39.58 -26.70 14.66
CA VAL A 45 40.45 -26.99 15.81
C VAL A 45 40.50 -28.51 15.98
N PRO A 46 41.69 -29.13 16.06
CA PRO A 46 41.83 -30.57 16.26
C PRO A 46 41.24 -31.03 17.61
N GLY A 47 40.57 -32.18 17.63
CA GLY A 47 40.11 -32.81 18.88
C GLY A 47 38.64 -33.25 18.92
N ASN A 48 37.86 -33.06 17.84
CA ASN A 48 36.46 -33.47 17.77
C ASN A 48 35.56 -32.98 18.93
N PHE A 49 36.00 -31.95 19.66
CA PHE A 49 35.15 -31.18 20.56
C PHE A 49 34.19 -30.39 19.67
N SER A 50 32.89 -30.45 19.98
CA SER A 50 31.81 -29.75 19.28
C SER A 50 31.89 -28.22 19.37
N GLY A 51 33.07 -27.63 19.50
CA GLY A 51 33.28 -26.18 19.44
C GLY A 51 33.11 -25.56 18.06
N ASN A 52 32.74 -26.35 17.03
CA ASN A 52 32.56 -25.87 15.65
C ASN A 52 31.47 -26.54 14.80
N ILE A 53 30.55 -27.33 15.39
CA ILE A 53 29.20 -27.41 14.77
C ILE A 53 28.56 -26.08 15.13
N SER A 54 28.88 -25.09 14.29
CA SER A 54 28.67 -23.68 14.50
C SER A 54 27.27 -23.43 15.07
N ASP A 55 27.18 -22.99 16.34
CA ASP A 55 25.95 -22.38 16.86
C ASP A 55 25.45 -21.34 15.87
N ALA A 56 26.35 -20.62 15.19
CA ALA A 56 25.99 -19.67 14.15
C ALA A 56 25.33 -20.31 12.92
N GLU A 57 25.67 -21.54 12.51
CA GLU A 57 24.96 -22.23 11.42
C GLU A 57 23.59 -22.74 11.84
N LEU A 58 23.48 -23.29 13.06
CA LEU A 58 22.18 -23.61 13.65
C LEU A 58 21.29 -22.36 13.75
N TRP A 59 21.81 -21.25 14.27
CA TRP A 59 21.10 -19.97 14.37
C TRP A 59 20.83 -19.32 13.00
N ARG A 60 21.67 -19.56 11.98
CA ARG A 60 21.35 -19.18 10.58
C ARG A 60 20.19 -20.01 10.03
N ALA A 61 20.18 -21.32 10.25
CA ALA A 61 19.08 -22.19 9.83
C ALA A 61 17.77 -21.84 10.56
N VAL A 62 17.84 -21.55 11.87
CA VAL A 62 16.71 -21.05 12.66
C VAL A 62 16.18 -19.73 12.10
N ARG A 63 17.05 -18.76 11.80
CA ARG A 63 16.64 -17.49 11.18
C ARG A 63 16.05 -17.66 9.79
N LYS A 64 16.42 -18.71 9.06
CA LYS A 64 15.83 -19.07 7.76
C LYS A 64 14.51 -19.87 7.88
N GLY A 65 14.00 -20.09 9.10
CA GLY A 65 12.71 -20.74 9.31
C GLY A 65 12.76 -22.27 9.32
N ILE A 66 13.88 -22.89 9.72
CA ILE A 66 13.93 -24.35 9.87
C ILE A 66 12.85 -24.84 10.85
N LYS A 67 12.18 -25.93 10.49
CA LYS A 67 11.15 -26.56 11.31
C LYS A 67 11.78 -27.65 12.18
N GLY A 68 11.57 -27.54 13.48
CA GLY A 68 11.92 -28.56 14.47
C GLY A 68 10.78 -29.56 14.70
N ARG A 69 10.86 -30.26 15.83
CA ARG A 69 9.75 -31.08 16.34
C ARG A 69 9.05 -30.31 17.45
N SER A 70 7.73 -30.28 17.42
CA SER A 70 6.91 -29.72 18.49
C SER A 70 5.87 -30.76 18.93
N SER A 71 5.62 -30.84 20.23
CA SER A 71 4.51 -31.61 20.81
C SER A 71 3.18 -30.85 20.74
N VAL A 72 3.21 -29.56 20.41
CA VAL A 72 2.02 -28.72 20.25
C VAL A 72 1.39 -28.96 18.89
N LYS A 73 0.07 -29.14 18.86
CA LYS A 73 -0.73 -29.32 17.64
C LYS A 73 -0.97 -27.97 16.95
N ASP A 74 0.09 -27.31 16.53
CA ASP A 74 0.05 -26.08 15.73
C ASP A 74 1.08 -26.18 14.59
N PRO A 75 0.68 -26.00 13.31
CA PRO A 75 1.58 -25.97 12.17
C PRO A 75 2.77 -25.00 12.29
N MET A 76 2.61 -23.91 13.06
CA MET A 76 3.64 -22.89 13.27
C MET A 76 4.52 -23.17 14.50
N ALA A 77 4.08 -24.01 15.45
CA ALA A 77 4.78 -24.24 16.72
C ALA A 77 6.12 -24.98 16.60
N ALA A 78 6.40 -25.57 15.43
CA ALA A 78 7.68 -26.17 15.12
C ALA A 78 8.70 -25.16 14.56
N THR A 79 8.32 -23.91 14.29
CA THR A 79 9.19 -22.89 13.68
C THR A 79 9.47 -21.78 14.68
N LEU A 80 10.74 -21.59 15.06
CA LEU A 80 11.12 -20.60 16.07
C LEU A 80 11.09 -19.16 15.53
N VAL A 81 11.46 -18.95 14.26
CA VAL A 81 11.49 -17.63 13.62
C VAL A 81 10.74 -17.70 12.29
N GLN A 82 9.69 -16.89 12.15
CA GLN A 82 8.95 -16.70 10.90
C GLN A 82 9.66 -15.65 10.03
N SER A 83 10.68 -16.08 9.28
CA SER A 83 11.50 -15.18 8.45
C SER A 83 10.67 -14.44 7.41
N GLU A 84 9.67 -15.10 6.85
CA GLU A 84 8.76 -14.58 5.82
C GLU A 84 7.82 -13.52 6.39
N GLY A 85 7.34 -13.74 7.63
CA GLY A 85 6.54 -12.75 8.34
C GLY A 85 7.34 -11.49 8.67
N ASP A 86 8.61 -11.66 9.05
CA ASP A 86 9.48 -10.53 9.37
C ASP A 86 9.88 -9.75 8.12
N SER A 87 10.19 -10.42 7.00
CA SER A 87 10.49 -9.76 5.73
C SER A 87 9.27 -8.99 5.20
N TRP A 88 8.07 -9.56 5.29
CA TRP A 88 6.84 -8.84 4.95
C TRP A 88 6.60 -7.63 5.85
N ARG A 89 6.81 -7.77 7.16
CA ARG A 89 6.68 -6.67 8.13
C ARG A 89 7.67 -5.54 7.82
N ALA A 90 8.93 -5.88 7.51
CA ALA A 90 9.96 -4.94 7.14
C ALA A 90 9.61 -4.21 5.83
N PHE A 91 9.16 -4.95 4.81
CA PHE A 91 8.69 -4.39 3.55
C PHE A 91 7.48 -3.45 3.74
N LYS A 92 6.46 -3.92 4.48
CA LYS A 92 5.22 -3.16 4.74
C LYS A 92 5.52 -1.86 5.48
N ASN A 93 6.34 -1.92 6.54
CA ASN A 93 6.60 -0.77 7.41
C ASN A 93 7.68 0.17 6.84
N GLY A 94 8.52 -0.30 5.92
CA GLY A 94 9.50 0.51 5.23
C GLY A 94 9.01 0.90 3.83
N PRO A 95 9.49 0.22 2.76
CA PRO A 95 9.22 0.59 1.37
C PRO A 95 7.76 0.88 1.04
N LEU A 96 6.84 -0.01 1.43
CA LEU A 96 5.42 0.11 1.07
C LEU A 96 4.76 1.32 1.74
N ALA A 97 5.00 1.53 3.04
CA ALA A 97 4.47 2.67 3.76
C ALA A 97 5.05 3.99 3.24
N GLN A 98 6.34 4.04 2.90
CA GLN A 98 6.97 5.24 2.36
C GLN A 98 6.42 5.59 0.97
N PHE A 99 6.42 4.62 0.06
CA PHE A 99 5.89 4.83 -1.30
C PHE A 99 4.40 5.18 -1.28
N GLY A 100 3.62 4.50 -0.43
CA GLY A 100 2.20 4.78 -0.25
C GLY A 100 1.95 6.20 0.26
N GLY A 101 2.75 6.67 1.22
CA GLY A 101 2.67 8.03 1.75
C GLY A 101 2.96 9.09 0.68
N TRP A 102 4.07 8.94 -0.05
CA TRP A 102 4.42 9.85 -1.14
C TRP A 102 3.41 9.83 -2.29
N SER A 103 2.89 8.66 -2.65
CA SER A 103 1.86 8.54 -3.69
C SER A 103 0.57 9.26 -3.30
N LEU A 104 0.15 9.12 -2.03
CA LEU A 104 -1.03 9.82 -1.54
C LEU A 104 -0.83 11.34 -1.53
N ALA A 105 0.32 11.82 -1.07
CA ALA A 105 0.66 13.23 -1.11
C ALA A 105 0.69 13.77 -2.55
N ALA A 106 1.28 13.01 -3.49
CA ALA A 106 1.32 13.38 -4.90
C ALA A 106 -0.09 13.50 -5.50
N ILE A 107 -0.99 12.55 -5.25
CA ILE A 107 -2.38 12.63 -5.71
C ILE A 107 -3.08 13.88 -5.17
N LEU A 108 -2.90 14.20 -3.88
CA LEU A 108 -3.52 15.39 -3.29
C LEU A 108 -3.02 16.67 -3.93
N VAL A 109 -1.70 16.78 -4.15
CA VAL A 109 -1.09 17.92 -4.86
C VAL A 109 -1.63 18.03 -6.29
N ILE A 110 -1.71 16.92 -7.02
CA ILE A 110 -2.26 16.88 -8.38
C ILE A 110 -3.71 17.38 -8.39
N LEU A 111 -4.55 16.92 -7.45
CA LEU A 111 -5.95 17.36 -7.35
C LEU A 111 -6.07 18.85 -7.05
N VAL A 112 -5.22 19.38 -6.16
CA VAL A 112 -5.17 20.82 -5.86
C VAL A 112 -4.76 21.63 -7.08
N ILE A 113 -3.66 21.25 -7.76
CA ILE A 113 -3.20 21.93 -8.98
C ILE A 113 -4.28 21.87 -10.06
N PHE A 114 -4.87 20.70 -10.31
CA PHE A 114 -5.94 20.53 -11.28
C PHE A 114 -7.11 21.48 -11.00
N ARG A 115 -7.52 21.59 -9.72
CA ARG A 115 -8.61 22.48 -9.30
C ARG A 115 -8.27 23.97 -9.47
N LEU A 116 -7.01 24.35 -9.29
CA LEU A 116 -6.54 25.72 -9.52
C LEU A 116 -6.48 26.07 -11.01
N VAL A 117 -6.02 25.14 -11.85
CA VAL A 117 -5.92 25.34 -13.30
C VAL A 117 -7.28 25.33 -13.99
N ARG A 118 -8.16 24.38 -13.67
CA ARG A 118 -9.47 24.26 -14.34
C ARG A 118 -10.53 25.21 -13.80
N GLY A 119 -10.34 25.75 -12.59
CA GLY A 119 -11.36 26.59 -11.95
C GLY A 119 -12.63 25.81 -11.55
N GLN A 120 -13.70 26.55 -11.24
CA GLN A 120 -15.03 25.97 -11.00
C GLN A 120 -15.85 26.04 -12.28
N ILE A 121 -16.53 24.95 -12.61
CA ILE A 121 -17.54 24.95 -13.67
C ILE A 121 -18.76 25.70 -13.09
N LYS A 122 -18.99 26.92 -13.58
CA LYS A 122 -20.16 27.73 -13.22
C LYS A 122 -21.29 27.46 -14.21
N ILE A 123 -22.53 27.54 -13.73
CA ILE A 123 -23.71 27.47 -14.58
C ILE A 123 -23.89 28.86 -15.20
N GLU A 124 -23.66 28.97 -16.51
CA GLU A 124 -23.67 30.26 -17.23
C GLU A 124 -25.05 30.95 -17.22
N SER A 125 -26.13 30.16 -17.31
CA SER A 125 -27.51 30.67 -17.48
C SER A 125 -28.34 30.72 -16.19
N GLY A 126 -27.75 30.44 -15.02
CA GLY A 126 -28.50 30.30 -13.76
C GLY A 126 -29.36 29.02 -13.70
N LEU A 127 -29.96 28.76 -12.52
CA LEU A 127 -30.80 27.58 -12.28
C LEU A 127 -32.17 27.77 -12.95
N SER A 128 -32.63 26.82 -13.78
CA SER A 128 -33.85 26.99 -14.59
C SER A 128 -35.18 26.88 -13.82
N GLY A 129 -35.14 26.76 -12.49
CA GLY A 129 -36.33 26.64 -11.63
C GLY A 129 -37.11 25.33 -11.76
N GLN A 130 -36.80 24.49 -12.75
CA GLN A 130 -37.42 23.20 -12.99
C GLN A 130 -36.49 22.07 -12.58
N THR A 131 -37.01 21.09 -11.84
CA THR A 131 -36.25 19.90 -11.44
C THR A 131 -36.61 18.74 -12.35
N VAL A 132 -35.60 18.06 -12.88
CA VAL A 132 -35.73 16.77 -13.57
C VAL A 132 -35.12 15.67 -12.72
N GLU A 133 -35.69 14.47 -12.75
CA GLU A 133 -35.09 13.32 -12.09
C GLU A 133 -33.86 12.87 -12.89
N ARG A 134 -32.68 13.37 -12.48
CA ARG A 134 -31.40 13.05 -13.11
C ARG A 134 -30.87 11.67 -12.72
N PHE A 135 -31.16 11.24 -11.48
CA PHE A 135 -30.67 9.99 -10.93
C PHE A 135 -31.80 9.29 -10.18
N ASN A 136 -32.09 8.04 -10.54
CA ASN A 136 -33.12 7.24 -9.89
C ASN A 136 -32.67 6.72 -8.51
N ALA A 137 -33.58 6.06 -7.78
CA ALA A 137 -33.29 5.56 -6.43
C ALA A 137 -32.15 4.51 -6.38
N VAL A 138 -32.05 3.64 -7.38
CA VAL A 138 -31.01 2.59 -7.46
C VAL A 138 -29.63 3.19 -7.71
N GLU A 139 -29.53 4.18 -8.59
CA GLU A 139 -28.29 4.92 -8.86
C GLU A 139 -27.80 5.66 -7.61
N ARG A 140 -28.71 6.30 -6.87
CA ARG A 140 -28.37 6.95 -5.60
C ARG A 140 -27.92 5.92 -4.55
N ALA A 141 -28.62 4.80 -4.42
CA ALA A 141 -28.29 3.76 -3.46
C ALA A 141 -26.90 3.14 -3.74
N THR A 142 -26.63 2.78 -5.00
CA THR A 142 -25.33 2.23 -5.41
C THR A 142 -24.20 3.24 -5.25
N HIS A 143 -24.46 4.53 -5.51
CA HIS A 143 -23.50 5.61 -5.24
C HIS A 143 -23.17 5.71 -3.75
N TRP A 144 -24.19 5.79 -2.88
CA TRP A 144 -23.98 5.90 -1.43
C TRP A 144 -23.30 4.67 -0.84
N LEU A 145 -23.65 3.48 -1.31
CA LEU A 145 -22.99 2.24 -0.91
C LEU A 145 -21.51 2.26 -1.30
N THR A 146 -21.19 2.69 -2.52
CA THR A 146 -19.80 2.80 -2.99
C THR A 146 -19.03 3.88 -2.23
N ALA A 147 -19.62 5.06 -2.03
CA ALA A 147 -18.97 6.19 -1.37
C ALA A 147 -18.70 5.92 0.11
N SER A 148 -19.70 5.43 0.85
CA SER A 148 -19.55 5.12 2.28
C SER A 148 -18.56 3.98 2.51
N SER A 149 -18.65 2.89 1.75
CA SER A 149 -17.68 1.78 1.85
C SER A 149 -16.26 2.24 1.50
N PHE A 150 -16.08 3.06 0.46
CA PHE A 150 -14.79 3.64 0.12
C PHE A 150 -14.19 4.44 1.28
N VAL A 151 -14.98 5.34 1.90
CA VAL A 151 -14.51 6.15 3.02
C VAL A 151 -14.08 5.27 4.20
N VAL A 152 -14.91 4.30 4.60
CA VAL A 152 -14.57 3.41 5.72
C VAL A 152 -13.33 2.58 5.41
N LEU A 153 -13.20 2.04 4.20
CA LEU A 153 -12.04 1.26 3.77
C LEU A 153 -10.76 2.09 3.70
N ALA A 154 -10.85 3.31 3.18
CA ALA A 154 -9.72 4.24 3.11
C ALA A 154 -9.23 4.61 4.52
N LEU A 155 -10.14 4.99 5.43
CA LEU A 155 -9.79 5.38 6.80
C LEU A 155 -9.22 4.20 7.60
N SER A 156 -9.85 3.03 7.52
CA SER A 156 -9.35 1.84 8.20
C SER A 156 -8.02 1.33 7.62
N GLY A 157 -7.83 1.41 6.30
CA GLY A 157 -6.55 1.10 5.65
C GLY A 157 -5.43 2.06 6.06
N LEU A 158 -5.71 3.36 6.11
CA LEU A 158 -4.78 4.38 6.62
C LEU A 158 -4.45 4.13 8.10
N ASN A 159 -5.44 3.76 8.92
CA ASN A 159 -5.20 3.41 10.32
C ASN A 159 -4.27 2.19 10.46
N VAL A 160 -4.47 1.12 9.67
CA VAL A 160 -3.63 -0.09 9.72
C VAL A 160 -2.20 0.14 9.20
N MET A 161 -1.99 1.13 8.32
CA MET A 161 -0.66 1.49 7.81
C MET A 161 0.06 2.50 8.70
N TYR A 162 -0.61 3.59 9.07
CA TYR A 162 0.01 4.77 9.69
C TYR A 162 -0.53 5.09 11.09
N GLY A 163 -1.64 4.46 11.51
CA GLY A 163 -2.33 4.80 12.75
C GLY A 163 -1.47 4.67 14.00
N LYS A 164 -0.53 3.73 14.04
CA LYS A 164 0.42 3.60 15.15
C LYS A 164 1.31 4.85 15.31
N TYR A 165 1.64 5.52 14.22
CA TYR A 165 2.53 6.69 14.25
C TYR A 165 1.75 8.00 14.44
N VAL A 166 0.51 8.06 13.95
CA VAL A 166 -0.30 9.28 13.95
C VAL A 166 -1.39 9.26 15.03
N LEU A 167 -2.20 8.20 15.08
CA LEU A 167 -3.39 8.15 15.93
C LEU A 167 -3.09 7.67 17.35
N LEU A 168 -2.18 6.70 17.52
CA LEU A 168 -1.84 6.18 18.85
C LEU A 168 -1.32 7.27 19.82
N PRO A 169 -0.42 8.19 19.41
CA PRO A 169 0.02 9.28 20.29
C PRO A 169 -1.09 10.28 20.65
N ILE A 170 -2.11 10.41 19.80
CA ILE A 170 -3.20 11.39 19.98
C ILE A 170 -4.33 10.80 20.85
N LEU A 171 -4.71 9.54 20.60
CA LEU A 171 -5.87 8.88 21.22
C LEU A 171 -5.51 8.06 22.47
N GLY A 172 -4.24 7.69 22.60
CA GLY A 172 -3.78 6.75 23.62
C GLY A 172 -4.11 5.27 23.31
N PRO A 173 -3.53 4.32 24.07
CA PRO A 173 -3.56 2.90 23.72
C PRO A 173 -4.95 2.27 23.69
N GLY A 174 -5.82 2.59 24.65
CA GLY A 174 -7.15 2.00 24.77
C GLY A 174 -8.06 2.38 23.60
N ALA A 175 -8.22 3.69 23.34
CA ALA A 175 -9.04 4.18 22.24
C ALA A 175 -8.47 3.75 20.87
N PHE A 176 -7.14 3.76 20.71
CA PHE A 176 -6.50 3.26 19.48
C PHE A 176 -6.73 1.77 19.27
N ALA A 177 -6.67 0.96 20.32
CA ALA A 177 -6.93 -0.48 20.25
C ALA A 177 -8.36 -0.75 19.80
N SER A 178 -9.36 -0.10 20.40
CA SER A 178 -10.77 -0.21 20.01
C SER A 178 -11.00 0.24 18.56
N LEU A 179 -10.49 1.43 18.19
CA LEU A 179 -10.60 1.96 16.83
C LEU A 179 -9.99 1.00 15.80
N THR A 180 -8.81 0.46 16.10
CA THR A 180 -8.11 -0.46 15.20
C THR A 180 -8.81 -1.82 15.12
N TYR A 181 -9.37 -2.30 16.21
CA TYR A 181 -10.15 -3.54 16.24
C TYR A 181 -11.39 -3.44 15.36
N TYR A 182 -12.26 -2.45 15.62
CA TYR A 182 -13.48 -2.26 14.82
C TYR A 182 -13.17 -1.84 13.39
N GLY A 183 -12.13 -1.01 13.19
CA GLY A 183 -11.67 -0.62 11.87
C GLY A 183 -11.24 -1.82 11.03
N LYS A 184 -10.48 -2.77 11.60
CA LYS A 184 -10.10 -4.01 10.91
C LYS A 184 -11.31 -4.87 10.55
N LEU A 185 -12.25 -5.02 11.48
CA LEU A 185 -13.49 -5.77 11.24
C LEU A 185 -14.27 -5.16 10.07
N ALA A 186 -14.50 -3.85 10.12
CA ALA A 186 -15.16 -3.11 9.07
C ALA A 186 -14.41 -3.23 7.74
N HIS A 187 -13.09 -3.12 7.73
CA HIS A 187 -12.27 -3.21 6.52
C HIS A 187 -12.43 -4.57 5.82
N ASN A 188 -12.40 -5.66 6.60
CA ASN A 188 -12.46 -7.01 6.06
C ASN A 188 -13.83 -7.31 5.42
N TYR A 189 -14.92 -6.89 6.05
CA TYR A 189 -16.27 -7.17 5.55
C TYR A 189 -16.73 -6.17 4.49
N LEU A 190 -16.44 -4.88 4.66
CA LEU A 190 -16.85 -3.86 3.68
C LEU A 190 -16.06 -3.94 2.39
N GLY A 191 -14.85 -4.52 2.39
CA GLY A 191 -14.09 -4.75 1.15
C GLY A 191 -14.85 -5.61 0.14
N PHE A 192 -15.63 -6.58 0.62
CA PHE A 192 -16.53 -7.36 -0.24
C PHE A 192 -17.72 -6.53 -0.71
N ALA A 193 -18.37 -5.79 0.19
CA ALA A 193 -19.49 -4.93 -0.15
C ALA A 193 -19.11 -3.86 -1.21
N GLN A 194 -17.91 -3.27 -1.11
CA GLN A 194 -17.43 -2.28 -2.08
C GLN A 194 -17.26 -2.88 -3.48
N ARG A 195 -16.69 -4.09 -3.59
CA ARG A 195 -16.54 -4.77 -4.88
C ARG A 195 -17.90 -5.06 -5.53
N LEU A 196 -18.88 -5.50 -4.75
CA LEU A 196 -20.24 -5.70 -5.24
C LEU A 196 -20.91 -4.40 -5.67
N ALA A 197 -20.73 -3.32 -4.90
CA ALA A 197 -21.29 -2.01 -5.23
C ALA A 197 -20.75 -1.47 -6.57
N LEU A 198 -19.46 -1.68 -6.83
CA LEU A 198 -18.83 -1.31 -8.11
C LEU A 198 -19.39 -2.11 -9.28
N LEU A 199 -19.58 -3.43 -9.10
CA LEU A 199 -20.17 -4.30 -10.13
C LEU A 199 -21.62 -3.90 -10.42
N ALA A 200 -22.42 -3.70 -9.37
CA ALA A 200 -23.81 -3.26 -9.50
C ALA A 200 -23.89 -1.91 -10.22
N ARG A 201 -23.01 -0.96 -9.87
CA ARG A 201 -22.94 0.36 -10.54
C ARG A 201 -22.62 0.24 -12.03
N HIS A 202 -21.70 -0.66 -12.41
CA HIS A 202 -21.38 -0.90 -13.81
C HIS A 202 -22.59 -1.42 -14.59
N GLN A 203 -23.31 -2.40 -14.03
CA GLN A 203 -24.50 -2.97 -14.67
C GLN A 203 -25.65 -1.95 -14.78
N VAL A 204 -25.91 -1.17 -13.73
CA VAL A 204 -26.92 -0.09 -13.75
C VAL A 204 -26.58 0.93 -14.85
N GLY A 205 -25.30 1.28 -15.01
CA GLY A 205 -24.87 2.18 -16.07
C GLY A 205 -25.11 1.63 -17.49
N GLN A 206 -24.97 0.32 -17.70
CA GLN A 206 -25.23 -0.30 -19.01
C GLN A 206 -26.73 -0.34 -19.33
N VAL A 207 -27.57 -0.78 -18.38
CA VAL A 207 -29.02 -0.88 -18.59
C VAL A 207 -29.65 0.50 -18.84
N VAL A 208 -29.23 1.52 -18.10
CA VAL A 208 -29.70 2.90 -18.32
C VAL A 208 -29.20 3.44 -19.66
N GLY A 209 -27.95 3.16 -20.04
CA GLY A 209 -27.40 3.56 -21.34
C GLY A 209 -28.15 2.96 -22.53
N GLU A 210 -28.53 1.68 -22.45
CA GLU A 210 -29.31 0.99 -23.49
C GLU A 210 -30.75 1.54 -23.58
N SER A 211 -31.38 1.84 -22.44
CA SER A 211 -32.72 2.47 -22.42
C SER A 211 -32.75 3.86 -23.03
N LEU A 212 -31.62 4.60 -23.01
CA LEU A 212 -31.52 5.93 -23.59
C LEU A 212 -31.08 5.93 -25.06
N ALA A 213 -30.44 4.85 -25.53
CA ALA A 213 -30.04 4.69 -26.93
C ALA A 213 -31.16 4.12 -27.83
N GLY A 214 -32.22 3.56 -27.22
CA GLY A 214 -33.41 3.06 -27.92
C GLY A 214 -34.57 4.05 -28.04
N LEU A 215 -34.39 5.29 -27.57
CA LEU A 215 -35.31 6.43 -27.73
C LEU A 215 -34.74 7.43 -28.74
#